data_AF-A0A1N6LAP5-F1
#
_entry.id   AF-A0A1N6LAP5-F1
#
_cell.length_a   1.000
_cell.length_b   1.000
_cell.length_c   1.000
_cell.angle_alpha   90.00
_cell.angle_beta   90.00
_cell.angle_gamma   90.00
#
_symmetry.space_group_name_H-M   'P 1'
#
loop_
_entity.id
_entity.type
_entity.pdbx_description
1 polymer ?
#
loop_
_entity_poly.entity_id
_entity_poly.type
_entity_poly.pdbx_seq_one_letter_code
_entity_poly.pdbx_strand_id
1 'polypeptide(L)'
;MQRGRVETSAPILAMLDALSDLAELRNGSRGPEDAPPATRVTGDAANESGPMIRAAAGGLRDHFPTVYESTSVASRAAQEAEARYQGFSVETEPDGPETVDELFWLPGEPPERSVTKVAGLPYRPPGLPWPMTVNGKPFPFFAQFCFADSRELFDRRLPGDVLLVFARGPDAYHVDPYQRSLRIEWMPLGLSDLVGPGAVPATGWDLLPFFGVHLRTDDDRHFGEWCITKVGGWPDFVQDGLPGGFLGGRLLVQVAPPQRVPGRWDRWPGTPEVGLPGEELAFGDAGVLDLMLMSDGTFDWWFECS
;
A
#
# COMPACT_ATOMS: atom_id res chain seq x y z
N MET A 1 6.86 5.57 -24.15
CA MET A 1 6.12 4.94 -23.04
C MET A 1 5.72 3.50 -23.40
N GLN A 2 5.86 2.56 -22.48
CA GLN A 2 5.45 1.16 -22.63
C GLN A 2 4.73 0.70 -21.34
N ARG A 3 3.96 -0.39 -21.39
CA ARG A 3 2.99 -0.79 -20.35
C ARG A 3 3.14 -2.26 -19.99
N GLY A 4 2.91 -2.61 -18.71
CA GLY A 4 2.68 -3.98 -18.27
C GLY A 4 1.32 -4.12 -17.55
N ARG A 5 1.17 -5.15 -16.71
CA ARG A 5 0.08 -5.30 -15.74
C ARG A 5 0.47 -6.33 -14.68
N VAL A 6 0.32 -6.01 -13.40
CA VAL A 6 0.59 -6.95 -12.30
C VAL A 6 -0.69 -7.62 -11.84
N GLU A 7 -0.70 -8.96 -11.80
CA GLU A 7 -1.70 -9.73 -11.06
C GLU A 7 -1.23 -9.90 -9.61
N THR A 8 -2.09 -9.57 -8.65
CA THR A 8 -1.84 -9.74 -7.22
C THR A 8 -1.66 -11.23 -6.89
N SER A 9 -0.49 -11.59 -6.39
CA SER A 9 -0.15 -12.99 -6.12
C SER A 9 -0.84 -13.48 -4.84
N ALA A 10 -1.75 -14.43 -4.94
CA ALA A 10 -2.40 -15.06 -3.78
C ALA A 10 -1.50 -16.13 -3.14
N PRO A 11 -1.05 -15.91 -1.89
CA PRO A 11 -1.11 -16.98 -0.89
C PRO A 11 -1.36 -16.42 0.53
N ILE A 12 -2.60 -15.98 0.82
CA ILE A 12 -3.00 -15.54 2.19
C ILE A 12 -4.08 -16.45 2.80
N LEU A 13 -4.89 -17.12 1.98
CA LEU A 13 -6.03 -17.93 2.45
C LEU A 13 -5.61 -19.12 3.32
N ALA A 14 -4.53 -19.82 2.94
CA ALA A 14 -3.97 -20.91 3.73
C ALA A 14 -3.47 -20.48 5.14
N MET A 15 -3.28 -19.18 5.36
CA MET A 15 -2.88 -18.63 6.67
C MET A 15 -4.10 -18.26 7.53
N LEU A 16 -5.25 -17.95 6.94
CA LEU A 16 -6.48 -17.61 7.66
C LEU A 16 -7.25 -18.84 8.16
N ASP A 17 -7.22 -19.94 7.41
CA ASP A 17 -7.78 -21.23 7.87
C ASP A 17 -7.02 -21.71 9.13
N ALA A 18 -5.68 -21.70 9.07
CA ALA A 18 -4.82 -22.12 10.19
C ALA A 18 -4.96 -21.26 11.46
N LEU A 19 -5.31 -19.97 11.32
CA LEU A 19 -5.59 -19.08 12.45
C LEU A 19 -7.02 -19.22 12.99
N SER A 20 -7.98 -19.65 12.16
CA SER A 20 -9.35 -19.93 12.58
C SER A 20 -9.45 -21.22 13.40
N ASP A 21 -8.76 -22.28 12.97
CA ASP A 21 -8.66 -23.55 13.71
C ASP A 21 -8.08 -23.36 15.13
N LEU A 22 -7.10 -22.45 15.27
CA LEU A 22 -6.50 -22.07 16.56
C LEU A 22 -7.45 -21.29 17.48
N ALA A 23 -8.45 -20.58 16.93
CA ALA A 23 -9.46 -19.87 17.70
C ALA A 23 -10.57 -20.81 18.18
N GLU A 24 -11.00 -21.77 17.36
CA GLU A 24 -12.04 -22.75 17.74
C GLU A 24 -11.55 -23.70 18.84
N LEU A 25 -10.30 -24.18 18.75
CA LEU A 25 -9.66 -24.99 19.80
C LEU A 25 -9.62 -24.32 21.18
N ARG A 26 -9.77 -22.99 21.26
CA ARG A 26 -9.72 -22.24 22.53
C ARG A 26 -11.09 -22.02 23.18
N ASN A 27 -12.19 -22.19 22.43
CA ASN A 27 -13.56 -21.91 22.89
C ASN A 27 -14.39 -23.18 23.20
N GLY A 28 -13.93 -24.36 22.79
CA GLY A 28 -14.63 -25.64 22.96
C GLY A 28 -14.66 -26.20 24.39
N SER A 29 -15.20 -25.49 25.38
CA SER A 29 -15.44 -26.05 26.74
C SER A 29 -16.55 -25.39 27.57
N ARG A 30 -17.79 -25.33 27.02
CA ARG A 30 -19.01 -25.25 27.84
C ARG A 30 -20.07 -26.22 27.32
N GLY A 31 -20.50 -27.15 28.17
CA GLY A 31 -21.63 -28.05 27.91
C GLY A 31 -22.98 -27.34 28.08
N PRO A 32 -24.08 -27.94 27.60
CA PRO A 32 -25.41 -27.34 27.66
C PRO A 32 -26.07 -27.52 29.04
N GLU A 33 -26.74 -26.46 29.51
CA GLU A 33 -27.78 -26.54 30.56
C GLU A 33 -29.17 -26.34 29.94
N ASP A 34 -30.19 -26.89 30.60
CA ASP A 34 -31.50 -27.20 30.02
C ASP A 34 -32.41 -25.99 29.72
N ALA A 35 -33.26 -26.14 28.71
CA ALA A 35 -34.42 -25.30 28.46
C ALA A 35 -35.72 -26.14 28.30
N PRO A 36 -36.83 -25.79 29.00
CA PRO A 36 -38.09 -26.54 28.93
C PRO A 36 -38.97 -26.14 27.72
N PRO A 37 -40.00 -26.94 27.35
CA PRO A 37 -40.51 -26.96 25.98
C PRO A 37 -41.86 -26.28 25.69
N ALA A 38 -42.03 -26.00 24.40
CA ALA A 38 -43.26 -26.06 23.59
C ALA A 38 -44.35 -24.95 23.68
N THR A 39 -44.70 -24.40 22.50
CA THR A 39 -46.09 -24.44 22.01
C THR A 39 -46.13 -24.50 20.47
N ARG A 40 -47.10 -25.23 19.91
CA ARG A 40 -47.41 -25.32 18.47
C ARG A 40 -48.53 -24.35 18.09
N VAL A 41 -48.48 -23.77 16.90
CA VAL A 41 -49.67 -23.34 16.12
C VAL A 41 -49.47 -23.71 14.65
N THR A 42 -50.55 -24.14 13.99
CA THR A 42 -50.61 -24.64 12.61
C THR A 42 -51.17 -23.61 11.63
N GLY A 43 -50.79 -23.69 10.35
CA GLY A 43 -51.41 -22.96 9.24
C GLY A 43 -51.03 -23.58 7.89
N ASP A 44 -52.04 -23.93 7.08
CA ASP A 44 -51.93 -24.74 5.86
C ASP A 44 -52.02 -23.92 4.55
N ALA A 45 -51.76 -24.64 3.44
CA ALA A 45 -52.10 -24.36 2.04
C ALA A 45 -51.20 -23.39 1.23
N ALA A 46 -51.05 -23.50 -0.10
CA ALA A 46 -51.03 -24.62 -1.08
C ALA A 46 -51.09 -24.00 -2.51
N ASN A 47 -50.30 -24.56 -3.46
CA ASN A 47 -50.44 -24.63 -4.94
C ASN A 47 -49.11 -24.38 -5.68
N GLU A 48 -48.58 -25.34 -6.45
CA GLU A 48 -48.83 -25.63 -7.89
C GLU A 48 -48.32 -24.52 -8.84
N SER A 49 -47.63 -24.74 -9.97
CA SER A 49 -47.12 -25.97 -10.65
C SER A 49 -46.05 -25.58 -11.71
N GLY A 50 -45.28 -26.54 -12.27
CA GLY A 50 -44.21 -26.30 -13.29
C GLY A 50 -44.70 -26.28 -14.76
N PRO A 51 -43.93 -26.71 -15.79
CA PRO A 51 -42.53 -27.22 -15.82
C PRO A 51 -41.65 -26.87 -17.09
N MET A 52 -40.38 -27.33 -17.11
CA MET A 52 -39.53 -27.71 -18.29
C MET A 52 -39.14 -26.64 -19.37
N ILE A 53 -37.99 -26.68 -20.11
CA ILE A 53 -37.04 -27.77 -20.49
C ILE A 53 -35.57 -27.26 -20.73
N ARG A 54 -34.64 -28.23 -20.81
CA ARG A 54 -33.17 -28.27 -21.11
C ARG A 54 -32.63 -27.30 -22.22
N ALA A 55 -31.30 -27.09 -22.44
CA ALA A 55 -30.10 -27.93 -22.18
C ALA A 55 -28.74 -27.19 -22.15
N ALA A 56 -27.72 -27.85 -21.56
CA ALA A 56 -26.24 -27.86 -21.77
C ALA A 56 -25.54 -26.72 -22.60
N ALA A 57 -24.35 -26.21 -22.26
CA ALA A 57 -23.15 -26.93 -21.81
C ALA A 57 -21.99 -25.98 -21.36
N GLY A 58 -21.12 -26.47 -20.46
CA GLY A 58 -19.66 -26.19 -20.46
C GLY A 58 -19.13 -24.89 -19.83
N GLY A 59 -18.24 -25.03 -18.82
CA GLY A 59 -17.28 -23.98 -18.43
C GLY A 59 -17.05 -23.86 -16.92
N LEU A 60 -15.94 -24.41 -16.43
CA LEU A 60 -15.42 -24.20 -15.06
C LEU A 60 -15.32 -22.72 -14.71
N ARG A 61 -16.02 -22.26 -13.66
CA ARG A 61 -15.70 -21.06 -12.87
C ARG A 61 -16.22 -21.18 -11.42
N ASP A 62 -15.59 -22.06 -10.66
CA ASP A 62 -15.64 -22.06 -9.19
C ASP A 62 -14.20 -22.15 -8.65
N HIS A 63 -13.96 -21.51 -7.49
CA HIS A 63 -12.67 -21.33 -6.81
C HIS A 63 -11.69 -20.34 -7.52
N PHE A 64 -11.11 -19.32 -6.88
CA PHE A 64 -11.24 -18.86 -5.48
C PHE A 64 -10.75 -17.37 -5.36
N PRO A 65 -10.76 -16.73 -4.16
CA PRO A 65 -11.21 -15.35 -3.94
C PRO A 65 -10.00 -14.35 -3.80
N THR A 66 -10.09 -13.08 -3.38
CA THR A 66 -10.92 -12.47 -2.31
C THR A 66 -11.02 -10.94 -2.43
N VAL A 67 -12.06 -10.37 -1.82
CA VAL A 67 -12.12 -8.95 -1.42
C VAL A 67 -11.87 -8.86 0.08
N TYR A 68 -10.96 -8.00 0.52
CA TYR A 68 -10.72 -7.74 1.94
C TYR A 68 -11.88 -6.92 2.54
N GLU A 69 -12.85 -7.58 3.16
CA GLU A 69 -13.72 -6.92 4.14
C GLU A 69 -12.94 -6.72 5.43
N SER A 70 -12.52 -5.49 5.72
CA SER A 70 -11.94 -5.16 7.03
C SER A 70 -13.03 -5.28 8.11
N THR A 71 -12.97 -6.34 8.91
CA THR A 71 -13.84 -6.46 10.08
C THR A 71 -13.53 -5.37 11.11
N SER A 72 -14.54 -4.94 11.86
CA SER A 72 -14.62 -3.70 12.63
C SER A 72 -13.71 -3.59 13.87
N VAL A 73 -12.71 -4.48 14.00
CA VAL A 73 -11.68 -4.45 15.06
C VAL A 73 -10.54 -3.49 14.73
N ALA A 74 -10.44 -3.02 13.48
CA ALA A 74 -9.50 -1.96 13.03
C ALA A 74 -9.75 -0.57 13.66
N SER A 75 -10.56 -0.45 14.72
CA SER A 75 -11.23 0.79 15.14
C SER A 75 -10.58 1.54 16.31
N ARG A 76 -9.42 1.12 16.82
CA ARG A 76 -8.67 1.89 17.82
C ARG A 76 -7.17 1.93 17.61
N ALA A 77 -6.51 0.80 17.40
CA ALA A 77 -5.05 0.80 17.14
C ALA A 77 -4.68 1.53 15.85
N ALA A 78 -5.54 1.49 14.82
CA ALA A 78 -5.38 2.30 13.62
C ALA A 78 -5.65 3.77 13.89
N GLN A 79 -6.69 4.14 14.66
CA GLN A 79 -6.96 5.53 15.06
C GLN A 79 -5.85 6.12 15.93
N GLU A 80 -5.28 5.34 16.85
CA GLU A 80 -4.14 5.72 17.68
C GLU A 80 -2.81 5.73 16.90
N ALA A 81 -2.72 5.01 15.77
CA ALA A 81 -1.65 5.19 14.81
C ALA A 81 -1.85 6.49 14.03
N GLU A 82 -2.99 6.68 13.38
CA GLU A 82 -3.38 7.88 12.62
C GLU A 82 -3.20 9.16 13.46
N ALA A 83 -3.63 9.17 14.73
CA ALA A 83 -3.39 10.30 15.65
C ALA A 83 -1.90 10.55 16.00
N ARG A 84 -1.01 9.56 15.86
CA ARG A 84 0.45 9.75 15.94
C ARG A 84 1.06 10.32 14.64
N TYR A 85 0.38 10.17 13.50
CA TYR A 85 0.81 10.72 12.22
C TYR A 85 0.46 12.19 12.00
N GLN A 86 -0.64 12.66 12.58
CA GLN A 86 -1.18 14.03 12.41
C GLN A 86 -0.25 15.19 12.86
N GLY A 87 1.02 14.93 13.16
CA GLY A 87 2.07 15.93 13.33
C GLY A 87 2.99 16.14 12.13
N PHE A 88 2.88 15.35 11.05
CA PHE A 88 3.82 15.37 9.90
C PHE A 88 3.33 16.17 8.68
N SER A 89 2.16 16.82 8.77
CA SER A 89 1.54 17.53 7.65
C SER A 89 1.57 19.05 7.85
N VAL A 90 1.85 19.78 6.77
CA VAL A 90 1.59 21.23 6.68
C VAL A 90 0.37 21.42 5.77
N GLU A 91 -0.71 21.94 6.33
CA GLU A 91 -1.92 22.30 5.57
C GLU A 91 -1.73 23.65 4.87
N THR A 92 -1.90 23.67 3.56
CA THR A 92 -2.47 24.84 2.86
C THR A 92 -3.97 24.59 2.64
N GLU A 93 -4.74 25.51 2.04
CA GLU A 93 -6.18 25.30 1.75
C GLU A 93 -6.46 24.93 0.26
N PRO A 94 -6.16 23.69 -0.21
CA PRO A 94 -6.66 23.16 -1.48
C PRO A 94 -7.92 22.30 -1.26
N ASP A 95 -9.01 22.62 -1.96
CA ASP A 95 -10.28 21.88 -1.96
C ASP A 95 -10.60 21.31 -3.37
N GLY A 96 -9.56 21.06 -4.18
CA GLY A 96 -9.67 20.72 -5.60
C GLY A 96 -9.52 19.22 -5.94
N PRO A 97 -9.99 18.77 -7.12
CA PRO A 97 -9.66 17.44 -7.66
C PRO A 97 -8.17 17.31 -8.05
N GLU A 98 -7.44 18.41 -8.01
CA GLU A 98 -6.00 18.58 -8.27
C GLU A 98 -5.21 18.67 -6.94
N THR A 99 -5.79 18.23 -5.83
CA THR A 99 -5.10 18.24 -4.52
C THR A 99 -4.08 17.09 -4.42
N VAL A 100 -2.90 17.37 -3.88
CA VAL A 100 -1.79 16.42 -3.65
C VAL A 100 -1.18 16.55 -2.26
N ASP A 101 -0.52 15.49 -1.79
CA ASP A 101 0.51 15.58 -0.75
C ASP A 101 1.89 15.52 -1.39
N GLU A 102 2.67 16.59 -1.27
CA GLU A 102 4.10 16.59 -1.61
C GLU A 102 4.93 16.08 -0.43
N LEU A 103 6.02 15.38 -0.73
CA LEU A 103 6.87 14.75 0.29
C LEU A 103 8.29 15.30 0.25
N PHE A 104 8.65 15.94 1.36
CA PHE A 104 10.00 16.40 1.64
C PHE A 104 10.71 15.44 2.58
N TRP A 105 11.99 15.22 2.35
CA TRP A 105 12.70 14.12 2.97
C TRP A 105 13.63 14.59 4.10
N LEU A 106 13.50 13.91 5.25
CA LEU A 106 14.44 13.96 6.36
C LEU A 106 15.25 12.65 6.38
N PRO A 107 16.58 12.69 6.53
CA PRO A 107 17.39 11.47 6.58
C PRO A 107 17.10 10.61 7.83
N GLY A 108 17.58 9.37 7.81
CA GLY A 108 17.46 8.45 8.95
C GLY A 108 16.14 7.69 9.02
N GLU A 109 15.97 6.93 10.10
CA GLU A 109 14.75 6.17 10.38
C GLU A 109 13.72 7.02 11.15
N PRO A 110 12.44 7.01 10.75
CA PRO A 110 11.40 7.66 11.51
C PRO A 110 11.15 6.92 12.85
N PRO A 111 10.83 7.65 13.94
CA PRO A 111 10.49 7.03 15.21
C PRO A 111 9.19 6.22 15.14
N GLU A 112 8.24 6.63 14.29
CA GLU A 112 7.05 5.84 13.96
C GLU A 112 7.33 4.95 12.74
N ARG A 113 7.11 3.64 12.89
CA ARG A 113 7.61 2.64 11.91
C ARG A 113 6.82 2.63 10.61
N SER A 114 5.54 2.99 10.67
CA SER A 114 4.63 3.02 9.53
C SER A 114 4.78 4.29 8.67
N VAL A 115 5.58 5.28 9.11
CA VAL A 115 6.23 6.37 8.34
C VAL A 115 6.26 6.16 6.81
N THR A 116 5.77 7.09 5.97
CA THR A 116 6.21 7.11 4.55
C THR A 116 7.73 7.29 4.52
N LYS A 117 8.45 6.35 3.91
CA LYS A 117 9.92 6.31 3.93
C LYS A 117 10.52 5.63 2.70
N VAL A 118 11.75 5.99 2.37
CA VAL A 118 12.66 5.24 1.50
C VAL A 118 13.62 4.45 2.39
N ALA A 119 13.87 3.18 2.02
CA ALA A 119 14.77 2.25 2.68
C ALA A 119 14.53 2.08 4.20
N GLY A 120 15.49 1.46 4.89
CA GLY A 120 15.40 1.17 6.32
C GLY A 120 14.54 -0.07 6.66
N LEU A 121 13.89 -0.05 7.82
CA LEU A 121 13.09 -1.14 8.36
C LEU A 121 11.61 -1.01 7.93
N PRO A 122 11.09 -1.92 7.08
CA PRO A 122 9.71 -1.83 6.62
C PRO A 122 8.71 -2.06 7.75
N TYR A 123 7.54 -1.44 7.64
CA TYR A 123 6.39 -1.71 8.49
C TYR A 123 5.71 -3.00 8.05
N ARG A 124 6.27 -4.13 8.49
CA ARG A 124 5.89 -5.48 8.06
C ARG A 124 5.95 -6.46 9.24
N PRO A 125 5.00 -7.40 9.38
CA PRO A 125 5.08 -8.41 10.42
C PRO A 125 6.13 -9.49 10.09
N PRO A 126 6.81 -10.09 11.09
CA PRO A 126 7.91 -11.03 10.86
C PRO A 126 7.49 -12.41 10.33
N GLY A 127 6.21 -12.78 10.46
CA GLY A 127 5.71 -14.08 10.02
C GLY A 127 5.52 -14.25 8.51
N LEU A 128 5.57 -13.17 7.72
CA LEU A 128 5.37 -13.23 6.27
C LEU A 128 6.67 -13.64 5.54
N PRO A 129 6.65 -14.60 4.59
CA PRO A 129 7.82 -14.92 3.77
C PRO A 129 8.36 -13.69 3.05
N TRP A 130 9.68 -13.46 3.08
CA TRP A 130 10.26 -12.29 2.41
C TRP A 130 10.11 -12.38 0.88
N PRO A 131 9.82 -11.29 0.14
CA PRO A 131 9.70 -11.34 -1.31
C PRO A 131 10.98 -11.84 -2.00
N MET A 132 10.87 -12.90 -2.80
CA MET A 132 11.98 -13.52 -3.52
C MET A 132 11.84 -13.39 -5.04
N THR A 133 12.97 -13.17 -5.71
CA THR A 133 13.11 -13.34 -7.17
C THR A 133 12.95 -14.80 -7.57
N VAL A 134 12.70 -15.05 -8.86
CA VAL A 134 12.61 -16.42 -9.41
C VAL A 134 13.88 -17.26 -9.21
N ASN A 135 15.02 -16.61 -8.93
CA ASN A 135 16.32 -17.25 -8.66
C ASN A 135 16.62 -17.36 -7.15
N GLY A 136 15.63 -17.16 -6.27
CA GLY A 136 15.77 -17.28 -4.82
C GLY A 136 16.54 -16.15 -4.12
N LYS A 137 16.94 -15.08 -4.82
CA LYS A 137 17.49 -13.88 -4.19
C LYS A 137 16.36 -13.04 -3.57
N PRO A 138 16.52 -12.49 -2.36
CA PRO A 138 15.55 -11.56 -1.77
C PRO A 138 15.51 -10.25 -2.57
N PHE A 139 14.32 -9.66 -2.67
CA PHE A 139 14.18 -8.25 -3.08
C PHE A 139 14.59 -7.35 -1.90
N PRO A 140 15.49 -6.36 -2.07
CA PRO A 140 15.62 -5.28 -1.11
C PRO A 140 14.28 -4.55 -0.87
N PHE A 141 14.08 -4.12 0.38
CA PHE A 141 13.04 -3.14 0.69
C PHE A 141 13.46 -1.79 0.10
N PHE A 142 12.55 -1.17 -0.65
CA PHE A 142 12.84 0.03 -1.43
C PHE A 142 12.22 1.27 -0.80
N ALA A 143 10.91 1.25 -0.59
CA ALA A 143 10.16 2.35 0.00
C ALA A 143 8.84 1.83 0.58
N GLN A 144 8.23 2.60 1.47
CA GLN A 144 6.83 2.45 1.83
C GLN A 144 6.11 3.80 1.83
N PHE A 145 4.82 3.77 1.53
CA PHE A 145 3.96 4.93 1.47
C PHE A 145 2.76 4.69 2.37
N CYS A 146 2.63 5.51 3.41
CA CYS A 146 1.43 5.54 4.22
C CYS A 146 0.45 6.56 3.65
N PHE A 147 -0.76 6.11 3.36
CA PHE A 147 -1.83 6.93 2.81
C PHE A 147 -2.83 7.38 3.88
N ALA A 148 -2.52 7.21 5.17
CA ALA A 148 -3.47 7.49 6.25
C ALA A 148 -3.94 8.96 6.26
N ASP A 149 -3.01 9.89 6.05
CA ASP A 149 -3.25 11.33 5.93
C ASP A 149 -3.61 11.78 4.49
N SER A 150 -3.72 10.84 3.55
CA SER A 150 -3.94 11.09 2.12
C SER A 150 -5.12 10.30 1.53
N ARG A 151 -5.93 9.61 2.35
CA ARG A 151 -6.95 8.66 1.87
C ARG A 151 -8.02 9.35 1.02
N GLU A 152 -8.36 10.57 1.37
CA GLU A 152 -9.36 11.43 0.74
C GLU A 152 -8.96 11.95 -0.64
N LEU A 153 -7.67 11.87 -1.02
CA LEU A 153 -7.23 12.13 -2.40
C LEU A 153 -7.74 11.06 -3.38
N PHE A 154 -8.19 9.92 -2.88
CA PHE A 154 -8.67 8.80 -3.67
C PHE A 154 -10.20 8.67 -3.62
N ASP A 155 -10.83 8.60 -4.81
CA ASP A 155 -12.27 8.35 -4.99
C ASP A 155 -12.70 6.93 -4.59
N ARG A 156 -11.74 6.12 -4.13
CA ARG A 156 -11.80 4.67 -4.00
C ARG A 156 -11.07 4.24 -2.75
N ARG A 157 -11.62 3.22 -2.07
CA ARG A 157 -10.97 2.59 -0.95
C ARG A 157 -9.69 1.86 -1.41
N LEU A 158 -8.54 2.24 -0.84
CA LEU A 158 -7.27 1.56 -1.04
C LEU A 158 -7.29 0.14 -0.39
N PRO A 159 -6.50 -0.83 -0.90
CA PRO A 159 -6.46 -2.19 -0.34
C PRO A 159 -5.90 -2.29 1.09
N GLY A 160 -5.16 -1.28 1.55
CA GLY A 160 -4.61 -1.14 2.89
C GLY A 160 -4.19 0.31 3.17
N ASP A 161 -3.43 0.52 4.24
CA ASP A 161 -3.06 1.86 4.71
C ASP A 161 -1.60 2.21 4.43
N VAL A 162 -0.73 1.19 4.43
CA VAL A 162 0.71 1.31 4.13
C VAL A 162 1.04 0.39 2.97
N LEU A 163 1.52 0.96 1.87
CA LEU A 163 2.07 0.24 0.73
C LEU A 163 3.55 -0.03 0.97
N LEU A 164 3.98 -1.28 0.95
CA LEU A 164 5.39 -1.65 0.92
C LEU A 164 5.81 -1.94 -0.52
N VAL A 165 6.92 -1.34 -0.95
CA VAL A 165 7.56 -1.56 -2.24
C VAL A 165 8.91 -2.22 -2.02
N PHE A 166 9.12 -3.33 -2.70
CA PHE A 166 10.38 -4.07 -2.74
C PHE A 166 10.88 -4.06 -4.19
N ALA A 167 12.14 -3.68 -4.39
CA ALA A 167 12.75 -3.55 -5.71
C ALA A 167 13.80 -4.64 -5.90
N ARG A 168 14.08 -5.03 -7.16
CA ARG A 168 14.98 -6.14 -7.48
C ARG A 168 16.47 -5.83 -7.22
N GLY A 169 16.81 -4.54 -7.10
CA GLY A 169 18.15 -3.98 -7.00
C GLY A 169 18.15 -2.55 -7.59
N PRO A 170 19.32 -1.89 -7.70
CA PRO A 170 19.43 -0.55 -8.26
C PRO A 170 18.71 -0.41 -9.61
N ASP A 171 18.95 -1.37 -10.50
CA ASP A 171 18.40 -1.41 -11.86
C ASP A 171 16.86 -1.64 -11.94
N ALA A 172 16.13 -1.67 -10.83
CA ALA A 172 14.71 -2.06 -10.81
C ALA A 172 13.76 -1.08 -11.49
N TYR A 173 14.17 0.19 -11.66
CA TYR A 173 13.43 1.19 -12.42
C TYR A 173 13.56 1.01 -13.95
N HIS A 174 14.51 0.20 -14.45
CA HIS A 174 14.58 -0.10 -15.88
C HIS A 174 13.35 -0.88 -16.34
N VAL A 175 12.95 -0.65 -17.59
CA VAL A 175 11.79 -1.27 -18.24
C VAL A 175 11.91 -2.79 -18.25
N ASP A 176 11.26 -3.45 -17.30
CA ASP A 176 11.02 -4.89 -17.32
C ASP A 176 9.67 -5.15 -18.01
N PRO A 177 9.64 -5.70 -19.24
CA PRO A 177 8.39 -5.97 -19.96
C PRO A 177 7.51 -7.04 -19.27
N TYR A 178 8.02 -7.70 -18.23
CA TYR A 178 7.29 -8.66 -17.40
C TYR A 178 6.98 -8.12 -15.99
N GLN A 179 7.36 -6.88 -15.67
CA GLN A 179 7.14 -6.20 -14.37
C GLN A 179 7.55 -7.03 -13.14
N ARG A 180 8.69 -7.73 -13.23
CA ARG A 180 9.26 -8.52 -12.14
C ARG A 180 10.36 -7.78 -11.39
N SER A 181 10.57 -6.50 -11.70
CA SER A 181 11.53 -5.63 -11.01
C SER A 181 11.00 -5.08 -9.69
N LEU A 182 9.68 -4.98 -9.52
CA LEU A 182 9.02 -4.57 -8.27
C LEU A 182 8.15 -5.69 -7.69
N ARG A 183 8.02 -5.70 -6.36
CA ARG A 183 7.04 -6.46 -5.59
C ARG A 183 6.36 -5.52 -4.61
N ILE A 184 5.05 -5.67 -4.48
CA ILE A 184 4.19 -4.75 -3.77
C ILE A 184 3.37 -5.53 -2.74
N GLU A 185 3.32 -5.05 -1.50
CA GLU A 185 2.50 -5.61 -0.42
C GLU A 185 1.71 -4.48 0.27
N TRP A 186 0.46 -4.74 0.65
CA TRP A 186 -0.35 -3.80 1.44
C TRP A 186 -0.42 -4.25 2.90
N MET A 187 -0.26 -3.31 3.82
CA MET A 187 -0.32 -3.52 5.27
C MET A 187 -1.38 -2.59 5.90
N PRO A 188 -2.15 -3.07 6.89
CA PRO A 188 -3.04 -2.23 7.68
C PRO A 188 -2.29 -1.48 8.79
N LEU A 189 -2.80 -0.32 9.23
CA LEU A 189 -2.31 0.33 10.44
C LEU A 189 -2.66 -0.46 11.72
N GLY A 190 -1.88 -0.24 12.78
CA GLY A 190 -2.09 -0.86 14.10
C GLY A 190 -1.38 -2.20 14.32
N LEU A 191 -0.45 -2.61 13.45
CA LEU A 191 0.45 -3.74 13.67
C LEU A 191 1.44 -3.41 14.79
N SER A 192 1.59 -4.33 15.76
CA SER A 192 2.48 -4.17 16.92
C SER A 192 3.73 -5.06 16.87
N ASP A 193 3.66 -6.22 16.21
CA ASP A 193 4.80 -7.11 15.98
C ASP A 193 5.34 -6.85 14.57
N LEU A 194 6.52 -6.23 14.50
CA LEU A 194 7.15 -5.76 13.26
C LEU A 194 8.55 -6.36 13.11
N VAL A 195 8.99 -6.56 11.86
CA VAL A 195 10.34 -7.01 11.56
C VAL A 195 11.40 -6.13 12.24
N GLY A 196 12.32 -6.78 12.94
CA GLY A 196 13.54 -6.15 13.43
C GLY A 196 14.68 -6.23 12.39
N PRO A 197 15.81 -5.53 12.62
CA PRO A 197 16.94 -5.50 11.69
C PRO A 197 17.44 -6.88 11.24
N GLY A 198 17.54 -7.84 12.16
CA GLY A 198 18.00 -9.20 11.85
C GLY A 198 17.06 -10.04 10.98
N ALA A 199 15.85 -9.56 10.68
CA ALA A 199 14.91 -10.20 9.76
C ALA A 199 14.96 -9.61 8.33
N VAL A 200 15.66 -8.49 8.13
CA VAL A 200 15.86 -7.88 6.81
C VAL A 200 17.05 -8.59 6.13
N PRO A 201 16.87 -9.25 4.96
CA PRO A 201 17.96 -9.91 4.27
C PRO A 201 18.98 -8.91 3.72
N ALA A 202 20.27 -9.20 3.87
CA ALA A 202 21.32 -8.46 3.18
C ALA A 202 21.22 -8.68 1.66
N THR A 203 21.15 -7.60 0.90
CA THR A 203 20.92 -7.61 -0.56
C THR A 203 22.10 -7.08 -1.37
N GLY A 204 23.00 -6.33 -0.73
CA GLY A 204 24.10 -5.61 -1.36
C GLY A 204 23.69 -4.28 -2.01
N TRP A 205 22.49 -3.77 -1.72
CA TRP A 205 22.06 -2.42 -2.08
C TRP A 205 21.74 -1.65 -0.80
N ASP A 206 22.72 -0.87 -0.35
CA ASP A 206 22.70 -0.17 0.93
C ASP A 206 22.16 1.26 0.74
N LEU A 207 20.86 1.36 0.48
CA LEU A 207 20.16 2.65 0.39
C LEU A 207 20.13 3.37 1.74
N LEU A 208 20.35 4.68 1.71
CA LEU A 208 20.16 5.56 2.86
C LEU A 208 18.68 5.64 3.24
N PRO A 209 18.32 5.46 4.53
CA PRO A 209 16.96 5.68 4.97
C PRO A 209 16.62 7.17 4.96
N PHE A 210 15.42 7.50 4.47
CA PHE A 210 14.80 8.82 4.53
C PHE A 210 13.32 8.67 4.85
N PHE A 211 12.73 9.59 5.60
CA PHE A 211 11.27 9.64 5.83
C PHE A 211 10.65 10.96 5.36
N GLY A 212 9.41 10.87 4.90
CA GLY A 212 8.66 11.98 4.33
C GLY A 212 7.97 12.84 5.39
N VAL A 213 8.03 14.15 5.18
CA VAL A 213 7.16 15.18 5.77
C VAL A 213 6.22 15.64 4.67
N HIS A 214 4.91 15.67 4.96
CA HIS A 214 3.88 15.94 3.97
C HIS A 214 3.54 17.43 3.90
N LEU A 215 3.31 17.93 2.68
CA LEU A 215 2.71 19.23 2.42
C LEU A 215 1.46 19.01 1.56
N ARG A 216 0.30 19.37 2.10
CA ARG A 216 -0.96 19.35 1.36
C ARG A 216 -1.04 20.61 0.48
N THR A 217 -1.10 20.45 -0.84
CA THR A 217 -1.16 21.57 -1.80
C THR A 217 -1.89 21.22 -3.11
N ASP A 218 -1.96 22.15 -4.04
CA ASP A 218 -2.50 21.94 -5.40
C ASP A 218 -1.38 21.42 -6.33
N ASP A 219 -1.69 20.49 -7.23
CA ASP A 219 -0.77 19.88 -8.20
C ASP A 219 -0.20 20.90 -9.21
N ASP A 220 -0.84 22.07 -9.37
CA ASP A 220 -0.31 23.18 -10.17
C ASP A 220 0.68 24.08 -9.40
N ARG A 221 0.91 23.82 -8.10
CA ARG A 221 1.67 24.68 -7.17
C ARG A 221 2.81 23.95 -6.47
N HIS A 222 3.56 23.15 -7.21
CA HIS A 222 4.66 22.38 -6.65
C HIS A 222 5.71 23.22 -5.89
N PHE A 223 6.06 22.80 -4.67
CA PHE A 223 7.08 23.46 -3.84
C PHE A 223 8.44 22.77 -3.95
N GLY A 224 9.11 22.84 -5.10
CA GLY A 224 10.41 22.18 -5.23
C GLY A 224 11.18 22.47 -6.49
N GLU A 225 12.19 21.63 -6.73
CA GLU A 225 12.73 21.42 -8.08
C GLU A 225 11.77 20.55 -8.89
N TRP A 226 11.96 20.48 -10.21
CA TRP A 226 11.24 19.57 -11.09
C TRP A 226 11.38 18.12 -10.59
N CYS A 227 10.33 17.30 -10.76
CA CYS A 227 10.26 15.94 -10.23
C CYS A 227 10.29 15.89 -8.69
N ILE A 228 9.12 16.04 -8.07
CA ILE A 228 8.92 15.87 -6.62
C ILE A 228 8.28 14.52 -6.31
N THR A 229 8.51 13.97 -5.11
CA THR A 229 7.71 12.84 -4.63
C THR A 229 6.36 13.38 -4.19
N LYS A 230 5.27 12.87 -4.78
CA LYS A 230 3.90 13.30 -4.45
C LYS A 230 2.91 12.15 -4.44
N VAL A 231 1.88 12.26 -3.61
CA VAL A 231 0.76 11.32 -3.49
C VAL A 231 -0.50 11.97 -4.06
N GLY A 232 -1.24 11.24 -4.91
CA GLY A 232 -2.36 11.77 -5.69
C GLY A 232 -1.91 12.55 -6.94
N GLY A 233 -2.81 13.37 -7.48
CA GLY A 233 -2.52 14.26 -8.62
C GLY A 233 -2.33 13.56 -9.97
N TRP A 234 -1.55 14.20 -10.84
CA TRP A 234 -1.14 13.74 -12.16
C TRP A 234 0.38 13.48 -12.19
N PRO A 235 0.86 12.47 -12.93
CA PRO A 235 2.29 12.33 -13.19
C PRO A 235 2.83 13.55 -13.92
N ASP A 236 4.07 13.98 -13.63
CA ASP A 236 4.62 15.24 -14.15
C ASP A 236 4.69 15.32 -15.70
N PHE A 237 4.78 14.18 -16.39
CA PHE A 237 4.67 14.11 -17.86
C PHE A 237 3.25 14.28 -18.43
N VAL A 238 2.20 14.23 -17.59
CA VAL A 238 0.79 14.41 -17.98
C VAL A 238 0.32 15.82 -17.65
N GLN A 239 1.04 16.80 -18.22
CA GLN A 239 0.59 18.19 -18.24
C GLN A 239 -0.76 18.26 -18.98
N ASP A 240 -1.72 18.99 -18.42
CA ASP A 240 -3.12 19.15 -18.89
C ASP A 240 -4.12 17.99 -18.67
N GLY A 241 -3.86 17.07 -17.74
CA GLY A 241 -4.91 16.27 -17.05
C GLY A 241 -5.99 15.58 -17.92
N LEU A 242 -5.66 14.45 -18.54
CA LEU A 242 -6.60 13.72 -19.43
C LEU A 242 -7.89 13.26 -18.71
N PRO A 243 -9.09 13.64 -19.18
CA PRO A 243 -10.36 13.20 -18.59
C PRO A 243 -10.48 11.68 -18.53
N GLY A 244 -10.45 11.13 -17.31
CA GLY A 244 -10.48 9.67 -17.06
C GLY A 244 -9.18 9.08 -16.50
N GLY A 245 -8.16 9.90 -16.25
CA GLY A 245 -6.88 9.44 -15.69
C GLY A 245 -5.92 8.91 -16.74
N PHE A 246 -4.65 8.75 -16.37
CA PHE A 246 -3.63 8.28 -17.30
C PHE A 246 -3.72 6.75 -17.50
N LEU A 247 -3.87 6.31 -18.75
CA LEU A 247 -4.03 4.89 -19.15
C LEU A 247 -5.14 4.09 -18.42
N GLY A 248 -6.13 4.77 -17.84
CA GLY A 248 -7.22 4.15 -17.07
C GLY A 248 -6.86 3.79 -15.63
N GLY A 249 -5.80 4.41 -15.09
CA GLY A 249 -5.47 4.46 -13.67
C GLY A 249 -5.35 5.90 -13.16
N ARG A 250 -5.19 6.04 -11.84
CA ARG A 250 -4.88 7.30 -11.14
C ARG A 250 -3.49 7.20 -10.52
N LEU A 251 -2.76 8.32 -10.43
CA LEU A 251 -1.49 8.35 -9.71
C LEU A 251 -1.75 8.05 -8.23
N LEU A 252 -1.09 7.00 -7.73
CA LEU A 252 -1.10 6.68 -6.31
C LEU A 252 0.04 7.44 -5.65
N VAL A 253 1.25 7.29 -6.18
CA VAL A 253 2.44 8.02 -5.75
C VAL A 253 3.45 8.11 -6.88
N GLN A 254 4.01 9.30 -7.09
CA GLN A 254 5.21 9.54 -7.89
C GLN A 254 6.40 9.54 -6.93
N VAL A 255 7.44 8.76 -7.22
CA VAL A 255 8.65 8.66 -6.39
C VAL A 255 9.81 9.30 -7.14
N ALA A 256 10.35 10.37 -6.57
CA ALA A 256 11.46 11.13 -7.13
C ALA A 256 12.70 11.06 -6.20
N PRO A 257 13.88 11.57 -6.62
CA PRO A 257 15.03 11.72 -5.75
C PRO A 257 14.70 12.55 -4.48
N PRO A 258 15.31 12.28 -3.31
CA PRO A 258 14.95 12.94 -2.05
C PRO A 258 15.17 14.46 -2.01
N GLN A 259 14.14 15.25 -2.34
CA GLN A 259 14.14 16.70 -2.11
C GLN A 259 14.10 17.02 -0.60
N ARG A 260 14.96 17.92 -0.13
CA ARG A 260 15.09 18.26 1.30
C ARG A 260 14.01 19.24 1.75
N VAL A 261 13.59 19.13 3.02
CA VAL A 261 12.68 20.09 3.66
C VAL A 261 13.20 21.53 3.49
N PRO A 262 12.39 22.48 2.97
CA PRO A 262 12.79 23.88 2.82
C PRO A 262 13.25 24.49 4.16
N GLY A 263 14.32 25.30 4.13
CA GLY A 263 15.01 25.88 5.30
C GLY A 263 14.23 26.97 6.08
N ARG A 264 12.91 26.78 6.22
CA ARG A 264 11.98 27.48 7.13
C ARG A 264 10.97 26.53 7.78
N TRP A 265 10.86 25.30 7.28
CA TRP A 265 10.02 24.21 7.79
C TRP A 265 10.85 23.17 8.59
N ASP A 266 12.15 23.42 8.69
CA ASP A 266 13.20 22.71 9.44
C ASP A 266 13.04 22.80 10.98
N ARG A 267 11.83 23.03 11.48
CA ARG A 267 11.50 23.07 12.92
C ARG A 267 11.46 21.69 13.57
N TRP A 268 11.78 20.63 12.83
CA TRP A 268 11.86 19.26 13.32
C TRP A 268 13.05 19.11 14.29
N PRO A 269 12.79 18.85 15.59
CA PRO A 269 13.86 18.72 16.57
C PRO A 269 14.65 17.43 16.30
N GLY A 270 15.95 17.57 16.03
CA GLY A 270 16.83 16.45 15.72
C GLY A 270 17.03 16.24 14.22
N THR A 271 17.38 17.30 13.49
CA THR A 271 17.93 17.18 12.13
C THR A 271 19.07 16.16 12.14
N PRO A 272 18.97 15.04 11.39
CA PRO A 272 19.94 13.96 11.46
C PRO A 272 21.34 14.41 11.04
N GLU A 273 22.37 13.77 11.61
CA GLU A 273 23.75 14.06 11.27
C GLU A 273 24.04 13.82 9.78
N VAL A 274 24.68 14.81 9.15
CA VAL A 274 25.23 14.68 7.80
C VAL A 274 26.36 13.65 7.85
N GLY A 275 26.22 12.54 7.13
CA GLY A 275 27.26 11.48 7.05
C GLY A 275 26.80 10.06 7.39
N LEU A 276 25.50 9.76 7.35
CA LEU A 276 25.03 8.37 7.37
C LEU A 276 25.66 7.58 6.17
N PRO A 277 26.02 6.30 6.36
CA PRO A 277 26.58 5.47 5.28
C PRO A 277 25.48 4.88 4.39
N GLY A 278 25.68 4.97 3.07
CA GLY A 278 24.81 4.38 2.05
C GLY A 278 24.71 5.25 0.80
N GLU A 279 23.85 4.86 -0.13
CA GLU A 279 23.54 5.61 -1.35
C GLU A 279 22.23 6.41 -1.17
N GLU A 280 22.21 7.71 -1.49
CA GLU A 280 20.94 8.45 -1.59
C GLU A 280 20.14 7.87 -2.78
N LEU A 281 18.81 7.84 -2.67
CA LEU A 281 17.96 7.31 -3.74
C LEU A 281 18.10 8.17 -5.01
N ALA A 282 18.59 7.55 -6.07
CA ALA A 282 18.75 8.15 -7.38
C ALA A 282 18.13 7.25 -8.47
N PHE A 283 17.62 7.89 -9.52
CA PHE A 283 16.84 7.28 -10.59
C PHE A 283 17.47 7.61 -11.95
N GLY A 284 18.68 7.10 -12.22
CA GLY A 284 19.43 7.47 -13.42
C GLY A 284 19.63 8.99 -13.55
N ASP A 285 19.32 9.55 -14.72
CA ASP A 285 19.47 10.97 -15.05
C ASP A 285 18.33 11.85 -14.48
N ALA A 286 17.99 11.68 -13.20
CA ALA A 286 16.91 12.35 -12.45
C ALA A 286 15.46 11.94 -12.77
N GLY A 287 15.26 10.70 -13.22
CA GLY A 287 13.93 10.12 -13.46
C GLY A 287 13.01 9.97 -12.24
N VAL A 288 11.75 9.61 -12.50
CA VAL A 288 10.74 9.29 -11.48
C VAL A 288 10.10 7.92 -11.71
N LEU A 289 9.66 7.30 -10.61
CA LEU A 289 8.87 6.07 -10.61
C LEU A 289 7.42 6.38 -10.24
N ASP A 290 6.52 6.28 -11.20
CA ASP A 290 5.08 6.40 -10.99
C ASP A 290 4.47 5.06 -10.61
N LEU A 291 3.78 5.02 -9.47
CA LEU A 291 2.89 3.91 -9.11
C LEU A 291 1.45 4.35 -9.34
N MET A 292 0.71 3.64 -10.19
CA MET A 292 -0.68 3.95 -10.50
C MET A 292 -1.62 2.89 -9.92
N LEU A 293 -2.75 3.35 -9.36
CA LEU A 293 -3.88 2.50 -9.03
C LEU A 293 -4.80 2.40 -10.25
N MET A 294 -4.95 1.19 -10.79
CA MET A 294 -5.78 0.94 -11.96
C MET A 294 -7.27 0.86 -11.60
N SER A 295 -8.14 1.13 -12.58
CA SER A 295 -9.60 1.13 -12.38
C SER A 295 -10.22 -0.20 -11.95
N ASP A 296 -9.49 -1.32 -12.04
CA ASP A 296 -9.84 -2.65 -11.54
C ASP A 296 -9.24 -3.00 -10.17
N GLY A 297 -8.52 -2.07 -9.54
CA GLY A 297 -7.84 -2.28 -8.25
C GLY A 297 -6.46 -2.95 -8.36
N THR A 298 -5.98 -3.25 -9.58
CA THR A 298 -4.59 -3.67 -9.79
C THR A 298 -3.63 -2.48 -9.75
N PHE A 299 -2.33 -2.78 -9.72
CA PHE A 299 -1.27 -1.77 -9.80
C PHE A 299 -0.49 -1.93 -11.10
N ASP A 300 -0.12 -0.79 -11.67
CA ASP A 300 0.75 -0.67 -12.83
C ASP A 300 1.76 0.44 -12.50
N TRP A 301 2.93 0.43 -13.13
CA TRP A 301 3.99 1.38 -12.81
C TRP A 301 4.80 1.78 -14.04
N TRP A 302 5.30 3.00 -14.00
CA TRP A 302 6.08 3.59 -15.09
C TRP A 302 7.36 4.22 -14.56
N PHE A 303 8.36 4.23 -15.42
CA PHE A 303 9.58 4.99 -15.20
C PHE A 303 9.68 6.06 -16.27
N GLU A 304 9.85 7.30 -15.83
CA GLU A 304 10.17 8.46 -16.66
C GLU A 304 11.66 8.81 -16.47
N CYS A 305 12.33 9.22 -17.55
CA CYS A 305 13.56 9.99 -17.47
C CYS A 305 13.23 11.45 -17.81
N SER A 306 13.62 12.38 -16.94
CA SER A 306 13.61 13.83 -17.19
C SER A 306 14.68 14.25 -18.20
#